data_AF-A0A2E2SR26-F1
#
_entry.id   AF-A0A2E2SR26-F1
#
_cell.length_a   1.000
_cell.length_b   1.000
_cell.length_c   1.000
_cell.angle_alpha   90.00
_cell.angle_beta   90.00
_cell.angle_gamma   90.00
#
_symmetry.space_group_name_H-M   'P 1'
#
loop_
_entity.id
_entity.type
_entity.pdbx_description
1 polymer ?
#
loop_
_entity_poly.entity_id
_entity_poly.type
_entity_poly.pdbx_seq_one_letter_code
_entity_poly.pdbx_strand_id
1 'polypeptide(L)'
;MPELDTDKVFFPRGEQERFISRATRATGLSTAALADKLKISSRTLRDWRREKYRMNYGALSKLCKLAAIPHPKKLETKPQYHHLKVAGQKGGRATIKKYGGIKCDPEYRHSQWKKWWNQKGRHNLPPQSKPLKIRQPKHSPELAEFVGIMIGDGGMSKRQITITLNRVDDLEYAEIVATMCERLFSVKPSYYHRPDCNVVNIVISRSSLVIFCQSLGLVVGDKIRQNVRIPGWIRSNDKYLSRCLRGIFDTDGGIFFEKHVINNKSYSYPRIAFVSASPPLIQDIEHALKKFGYSPKIRNNKRVQLEKKDEIVHYSKSIGSSNPKHSKKFKKILEGCESGLSGLS
;
A
#
# COMPACT_ATOMS: atom_id res chain seq x y z
N MET A 1 7.43 -29.19 31.67
CA MET A 1 7.16 -30.43 30.89
C MET A 1 8.42 -31.29 30.98
N PRO A 2 8.37 -32.55 31.43
CA PRO A 2 9.59 -33.35 31.42
C PRO A 2 9.99 -33.57 29.95
N GLU A 3 11.19 -33.10 29.61
CA GLU A 3 11.77 -33.25 28.28
C GLU A 3 11.72 -34.72 27.91
N LEU A 4 10.96 -35.03 26.86
CA LEU A 4 11.04 -36.34 26.22
C LEU A 4 12.48 -36.49 25.73
N ASP A 5 13.17 -37.55 26.14
CA ASP A 5 14.45 -37.92 25.55
C ASP A 5 14.31 -37.89 24.01
N THR A 6 15.10 -37.00 23.40
CA THR A 6 15.02 -36.65 21.98
C THR A 6 15.86 -37.58 21.11
N ASP A 7 16.64 -38.46 21.73
CA ASP A 7 17.48 -39.42 21.04
C ASP A 7 16.65 -40.31 20.12
N LYS A 8 17.16 -40.52 18.91
CA LYS A 8 16.53 -41.33 17.88
C LYS A 8 16.91 -42.77 18.07
N VAL A 9 15.89 -43.63 18.06
CA VAL A 9 16.04 -45.06 18.21
C VAL A 9 16.17 -45.72 16.84
N PHE A 10 17.17 -46.57 16.67
CA PHE A 10 17.46 -47.26 15.42
C PHE A 10 16.88 -48.67 15.45
N PHE A 11 15.69 -48.82 14.88
CA PHE A 11 15.10 -50.13 14.58
C PHE A 11 15.67 -50.68 13.27
N PRO A 12 15.86 -52.02 13.16
CA PRO A 12 16.01 -52.69 11.88
C PRO A 12 14.82 -52.37 10.96
N ARG A 13 15.04 -52.48 9.65
CA ARG A 13 14.00 -52.17 8.65
C ARG A 13 12.76 -53.04 8.86
N GLY A 14 11.58 -52.43 8.93
CA GLY A 14 10.29 -53.09 9.17
C GLY A 14 9.95 -53.30 10.65
N GLU A 15 10.91 -53.21 11.56
CA GLU A 15 10.67 -53.48 13.00
C GLU A 15 10.03 -52.29 13.72
N GLN A 16 10.25 -51.05 13.26
CA GLN A 16 9.60 -49.87 13.85
C GLN A 16 8.10 -49.88 13.53
N GLU A 17 7.76 -50.22 12.29
CA GLU A 17 6.37 -50.37 11.86
C GLU A 17 5.65 -51.47 12.64
N ARG A 18 6.29 -52.66 12.74
CA ARG A 18 5.76 -53.81 13.48
C ARG A 18 5.55 -53.48 14.95
N PHE A 19 6.51 -52.80 15.57
CA PHE A 19 6.42 -52.39 16.97
C PHE A 19 5.26 -51.41 17.21
N ILE A 20 5.16 -50.35 16.40
CA ILE A 20 4.06 -49.37 16.51
C ILE A 20 2.71 -50.04 16.27
N SER A 21 2.61 -50.89 15.24
CA SER A 21 1.36 -51.59 14.90
C SER A 21 0.94 -52.56 16.01
N ARG A 22 1.90 -53.27 16.61
CA ARG A 22 1.66 -54.13 17.78
C ARG A 22 1.16 -53.33 18.98
N ALA A 23 1.75 -52.17 19.24
CA ALA A 23 1.33 -51.30 20.33
C ALA A 23 -0.03 -50.64 20.11
N THR A 24 -0.35 -50.21 18.88
CA THR A 24 -1.68 -49.71 18.53
C THR A 24 -2.73 -50.80 18.73
N ARG A 25 -2.44 -52.04 18.33
CA ARG A 25 -3.34 -53.18 18.54
C ARG A 25 -3.52 -53.52 20.03
N ALA A 26 -2.44 -53.50 20.81
CA ALA A 26 -2.48 -53.80 22.24
C ALA A 26 -3.24 -52.74 23.06
N THR A 27 -3.17 -51.47 22.64
CA THR A 27 -3.86 -50.37 23.34
C THR A 27 -5.32 -50.19 22.91
N GLY A 28 -5.72 -50.72 21.75
CA GLY A 28 -7.06 -50.53 21.18
C GLY A 28 -7.39 -49.07 20.79
N LEU A 29 -6.41 -48.17 20.85
CA LEU A 29 -6.60 -46.75 20.62
C LEU A 29 -6.54 -46.40 19.13
N SER A 30 -7.34 -45.40 18.73
CA SER A 30 -7.21 -44.79 17.41
C SER A 30 -5.85 -44.10 17.26
N THR A 31 -5.36 -43.93 16.02
CA THR A 31 -4.08 -43.25 15.74
C THR A 31 -4.05 -41.83 16.30
N ALA A 32 -5.19 -41.13 16.34
CA ALA A 32 -5.28 -39.79 16.90
C ALA A 32 -5.18 -39.81 18.43
N ALA A 33 -5.91 -40.70 19.09
CA ALA A 33 -5.88 -40.85 20.55
C ALA A 33 -4.51 -41.32 21.07
N LEU A 34 -3.85 -42.23 20.33
CA LEU A 34 -2.50 -42.69 20.68
C LEU A 34 -1.46 -41.56 20.54
N ALA A 35 -1.58 -40.73 19.50
CA ALA A 35 -0.70 -39.58 19.31
C ALA A 35 -0.87 -38.53 20.42
N ASP A 36 -2.11 -38.27 20.85
CA ASP A 36 -2.43 -37.36 21.95
C ASP A 36 -1.81 -37.83 23.28
N LYS A 37 -1.95 -39.12 23.62
CA LYS A 37 -1.30 -39.71 24.81
C LYS A 37 0.22 -39.63 24.77
N LEU A 38 0.82 -39.70 23.58
CA LEU A 38 2.26 -39.53 23.39
C LEU A 38 2.71 -38.06 23.32
N LYS A 39 1.77 -37.11 23.31
CA LYS A 39 1.99 -35.66 23.12
C LYS A 39 2.71 -35.34 21.80
N ILE A 40 2.31 -36.01 20.72
CA ILE A 40 2.84 -35.81 19.37
C ILE A 40 1.71 -35.61 18.37
N SER A 41 2.01 -35.08 17.19
CA SER A 41 1.01 -34.98 16.13
C SER A 41 0.66 -36.36 15.55
N SER A 42 -0.60 -36.55 15.15
CA SER A 42 -1.05 -37.75 14.43
C SER A 42 -0.28 -38.00 13.13
N ARG A 43 0.27 -36.95 12.51
CA ARG A 43 1.17 -37.05 11.35
C ARG A 43 2.51 -37.68 11.72
N THR A 44 3.11 -37.26 12.84
CA THR A 44 4.39 -37.79 13.33
C THR A 44 4.29 -39.30 13.57
N LEU A 45 3.21 -39.76 14.22
CA LEU A 45 2.98 -41.17 14.48
C LEU A 45 2.82 -41.99 13.17
N ARG A 46 2.12 -41.45 12.17
CA ARG A 46 2.00 -42.06 10.84
C ARG A 46 3.33 -42.12 10.10
N ASP A 47 4.13 -41.06 10.15
CA ASP A 47 5.44 -41.01 9.51
C ASP A 47 6.43 -41.98 10.18
N TRP A 48 6.34 -42.20 11.50
CA TRP A 48 7.09 -43.24 12.20
C TRP A 48 6.63 -44.65 11.81
N ARG A 49 5.31 -44.87 11.68
CA ARG A 49 4.77 -46.17 11.25
C ARG A 49 5.23 -46.53 9.84
N ARG A 50 5.35 -45.54 8.94
CA ARG A 50 5.89 -45.72 7.57
C ARG A 50 7.42 -45.79 7.51
N GLU A 51 8.09 -45.77 8.66
CA GLU A 51 9.55 -45.71 8.80
C GLU A 51 10.22 -44.54 8.05
N LYS A 52 9.45 -43.50 7.73
CA LYS A 52 9.95 -42.29 7.07
C LYS A 52 10.91 -41.54 7.99
N TYR A 53 10.63 -41.56 9.28
CA TYR A 53 11.48 -41.00 10.33
C TYR A 53 11.63 -41.99 11.49
N ARG A 54 12.73 -41.85 12.24
CA ARG A 54 12.99 -42.62 13.45
C ARG A 54 12.21 -42.07 14.65
N MET A 55 11.67 -42.97 15.47
CA MET A 55 11.03 -42.62 16.73
C MET A 55 12.06 -42.10 17.74
N ASN A 56 11.64 -41.24 18.67
CA ASN A 56 12.44 -40.82 19.80
C ASN A 56 12.31 -41.79 21.00
N TYR A 57 13.38 -41.91 21.79
CA TYR A 57 13.44 -42.82 22.93
C TYR A 57 12.37 -42.51 23.99
N GLY A 58 12.10 -41.23 24.23
CA GLY A 58 11.03 -40.83 25.16
C GLY A 58 9.64 -41.31 24.73
N ALA A 59 9.32 -41.33 23.43
CA ALA A 59 8.04 -41.86 22.95
C ALA A 59 8.02 -43.40 22.98
N LEU A 60 9.14 -44.06 22.70
CA LEU A 60 9.28 -45.51 22.84
C LEU A 60 8.98 -45.96 24.28
N SER A 61 9.61 -45.31 25.27
CA SER A 61 9.40 -45.63 26.69
C SER A 61 7.93 -45.45 27.12
N LYS A 62 7.30 -44.34 26.69
CA LYS A 62 5.87 -44.09 26.97
C LYS A 62 4.97 -45.12 26.30
N LEU A 63 5.28 -45.50 25.07
CA LEU A 63 4.49 -46.44 24.30
C LEU A 63 4.61 -47.87 24.86
N CYS A 64 5.79 -48.29 25.32
CA CYS A 64 5.98 -49.54 26.09
C CYS A 64 5.12 -49.56 27.37
N LYS A 65 5.12 -48.47 28.14
CA LYS A 65 4.31 -48.33 29.36
C LYS A 65 2.81 -48.38 29.07
N LEU A 66 2.35 -47.66 28.05
CA LEU A 66 0.93 -47.59 27.67
C LEU A 66 0.40 -48.91 27.10
N ALA A 67 1.22 -49.65 26.36
CA ALA A 67 0.81 -50.89 25.71
C ALA A 67 1.12 -52.16 26.53
N ALA A 68 1.74 -52.02 27.71
CA ALA A 68 2.28 -53.13 28.52
C ALA A 68 3.17 -54.11 27.72
N ILE A 69 3.95 -53.58 26.76
CA ILE A 69 4.86 -54.36 25.90
C ILE A 69 6.28 -54.24 26.47
N PRO A 70 7.04 -55.35 26.58
CA PRO A 70 8.42 -55.28 27.04
C PRO A 70 9.27 -54.38 26.14
N HIS A 71 10.21 -53.66 26.76
CA HIS A 71 11.15 -52.83 26.02
C HIS A 71 11.97 -53.71 25.07
N PRO A 72 12.09 -53.38 23.77
CA PRO A 72 12.92 -54.15 22.86
C PRO A 72 14.37 -54.14 23.34
N LYS A 73 15.02 -55.31 23.41
CA LYS A 73 16.41 -55.45 23.85
C LYS A 73 17.36 -55.07 22.70
N LYS A 74 18.48 -54.40 23.02
CA LYS A 74 19.56 -54.00 22.09
C LYS A 74 19.16 -53.02 20.97
N LEU A 75 18.58 -51.86 21.31
CA LEU A 75 18.39 -50.77 20.34
C LEU A 75 19.51 -49.73 20.46
N GLU A 76 20.12 -49.37 19.33
CA GLU A 76 21.08 -48.26 19.26
C GLU A 76 20.32 -46.92 19.32
N THR A 77 20.78 -46.00 20.15
CA THR A 77 20.27 -44.63 20.25
C THR A 77 21.32 -43.64 19.75
N LYS A 78 20.90 -42.61 19.01
CA LYS A 78 21.77 -41.48 18.63
C LYS A 78 21.10 -40.15 18.91
N PRO A 79 21.87 -39.09 19.20
CA PRO A 79 21.34 -37.75 19.31
C PRO A 79 20.56 -37.31 18.06
N GLN A 80 19.47 -36.57 18.25
CA GLN A 80 18.57 -36.10 17.18
C GLN A 80 19.29 -35.47 15.99
N TYR A 81 20.41 -34.79 16.24
CA TYR A 81 21.16 -34.01 15.25
C TYR A 81 22.50 -34.63 14.83
N HIS A 82 22.76 -35.90 15.14
CA HIS A 82 24.02 -36.59 14.78
C HIS A 82 24.34 -36.50 13.26
N HIS A 83 23.31 -36.48 12.41
CA HIS A 83 23.46 -36.41 10.95
C HIS A 83 23.85 -35.02 10.41
N LEU A 84 23.69 -33.94 11.19
CA LEU A 84 23.92 -32.57 10.72
C LEU A 84 25.37 -32.34 10.32
N LYS A 85 26.33 -32.91 11.06
CA LYS A 85 27.76 -32.78 10.75
C LYS A 85 28.10 -33.38 9.37
N VAL A 86 27.60 -34.58 9.10
CA VAL A 86 27.79 -35.29 7.82
C VAL A 86 27.09 -34.54 6.68
N ALA A 87 25.86 -34.08 6.91
CA ALA A 87 25.11 -33.29 5.93
C ALA A 87 25.82 -31.96 5.60
N GLY A 88 26.34 -31.27 6.61
CA GLY A 88 27.12 -30.04 6.46
C GLY A 88 28.39 -30.25 5.65
N GLN A 89 29.16 -31.31 5.94
CA GLN A 89 30.34 -31.67 5.15
C GLN A 89 30.00 -31.96 3.69
N LYS A 90 28.90 -32.70 3.43
CA LYS A 90 28.42 -32.98 2.07
C LYS A 90 28.02 -31.71 1.34
N GLY A 91 27.32 -30.79 2.00
CA GLY A 91 26.93 -29.49 1.47
C GLY A 91 28.12 -28.60 1.15
N GLY A 92 29.12 -28.55 2.04
CA GLY A 92 30.37 -27.82 1.82
C GLY A 92 31.14 -28.33 0.61
N ARG A 93 31.35 -29.65 0.51
CA ARG A 93 32.01 -30.29 -0.66
C ARG A 93 31.28 -30.00 -1.97
N ALA A 94 29.95 -30.08 -1.98
CA ALA A 94 29.14 -29.77 -3.16
C ALA A 94 29.27 -28.30 -3.59
N THR A 95 29.31 -27.38 -2.61
CA THR A 95 29.48 -25.94 -2.84
C THR A 95 30.86 -25.66 -3.45
N ILE A 96 31.92 -26.24 -2.90
CA ILE A 96 33.29 -26.13 -3.44
C ILE A 96 33.34 -26.66 -4.88
N LYS A 97 32.78 -27.84 -5.14
CA LYS A 97 32.71 -28.42 -6.49
C LYS A 97 32.00 -27.50 -7.49
N LYS A 98 30.91 -26.83 -7.06
CA LYS A 98 30.12 -25.96 -7.93
C LYS A 98 30.79 -24.61 -8.22
N TYR A 99 31.52 -24.05 -7.25
CA TYR A 99 32.02 -22.67 -7.32
C TYR A 99 33.55 -22.54 -7.32
N GLY A 100 34.28 -23.66 -7.33
CA GLY A 100 35.75 -23.72 -7.33
C GLY A 100 36.41 -23.35 -6.00
N GLY A 101 35.63 -23.10 -4.94
CA GLY A 101 36.13 -22.71 -3.63
C GLY A 101 35.02 -22.24 -2.69
N ILE A 102 35.35 -22.02 -1.42
CA ILE A 102 34.44 -21.40 -0.45
C ILE A 102 34.56 -19.88 -0.61
N LYS A 103 33.70 -19.27 -1.43
CA LYS A 103 33.66 -17.81 -1.58
C LYS A 103 32.90 -17.21 -0.39
N CYS A 104 33.60 -16.99 0.72
CA CYS A 104 33.07 -16.31 1.90
C CYS A 104 33.10 -14.78 1.80
N ASP A 105 33.75 -14.21 0.78
CA ASP A 105 33.84 -12.76 0.61
C ASP A 105 32.47 -12.17 0.17
N PRO A 106 31.77 -11.44 1.05
CA PRO A 106 30.47 -10.85 0.74
C PRO A 106 30.57 -9.77 -0.34
N GLU A 107 31.69 -9.03 -0.40
CA GLU A 107 31.91 -7.95 -1.35
C GLU A 107 32.12 -8.49 -2.75
N TYR A 108 32.98 -9.51 -2.89
CA TYR A 108 33.14 -10.22 -4.16
C TYR A 108 31.80 -10.79 -4.64
N ARG A 109 31.02 -11.45 -3.77
CA ARG A 109 29.69 -11.98 -4.13
C ARG A 109 28.74 -10.88 -4.61
N HIS A 110 28.70 -9.74 -3.92
CA HIS A 110 27.90 -8.58 -4.33
C HIS A 110 28.36 -8.03 -5.69
N SER A 111 29.67 -7.92 -5.93
CA SER A 111 30.23 -7.44 -7.19
C SER A 111 29.85 -8.34 -8.37
N GLN A 112 29.98 -9.67 -8.21
CA GLN A 112 29.65 -10.63 -9.24
C GLN A 112 28.14 -10.68 -9.51
N TRP A 113 27.32 -10.60 -8.46
CA TRP A 113 25.87 -10.49 -8.61
C TRP A 113 25.49 -9.22 -9.38
N LYS A 114 26.11 -8.07 -9.06
CA LYS A 114 25.85 -6.79 -9.76
C LYS A 114 26.25 -6.87 -11.24
N LYS A 115 27.40 -7.49 -11.56
CA LYS A 115 27.82 -7.77 -12.95
C LYS A 115 26.79 -8.63 -13.69
N TRP A 116 26.38 -9.75 -13.09
CA TRP A 116 25.35 -10.63 -13.67
C TRP A 116 23.99 -9.93 -13.82
N TRP A 117 23.57 -9.14 -12.83
CA TRP A 117 22.30 -8.40 -12.85
C TRP A 117 22.26 -7.40 -14.01
N ASN A 118 23.35 -6.65 -14.20
CA ASN A 118 23.46 -5.66 -15.28
C ASN A 118 23.53 -6.31 -16.67
N GLN A 119 24.18 -7.47 -16.80
CA GLN A 119 24.32 -8.17 -18.09
C GLN A 119 23.08 -9.00 -18.46
N LYS A 120 22.49 -9.73 -17.51
CA LYS A 120 21.45 -10.74 -17.77
C LYS A 120 20.20 -10.54 -16.93
N GLY A 121 20.36 -10.35 -15.62
CA GLY A 121 19.24 -10.41 -14.66
C GLY A 121 18.14 -9.37 -14.90
N ARG A 122 18.50 -8.11 -15.15
CA ARG A 122 17.51 -7.03 -15.37
C ARG A 122 16.67 -7.19 -16.64
N HIS A 123 17.18 -7.95 -17.62
CA HIS A 123 16.51 -8.18 -18.91
C HIS A 123 15.64 -9.44 -18.90
N ASN A 124 15.91 -10.38 -17.99
CA ASN A 124 15.19 -11.65 -17.88
C ASN A 124 14.40 -11.73 -16.57
N LEU A 125 13.56 -10.71 -16.34
CA LEU A 125 12.71 -10.65 -15.16
C LEU A 125 11.64 -11.75 -15.23
N PRO A 126 11.47 -12.55 -14.17
CA PRO A 126 10.40 -13.54 -14.13
C PRO A 126 9.05 -12.84 -14.28
N PRO A 127 8.03 -13.49 -14.87
CA PRO A 127 6.74 -12.85 -15.14
C PRO A 127 6.13 -12.15 -13.91
N GLN A 128 6.34 -12.71 -12.72
CA GLN A 128 5.85 -12.18 -11.45
C GLN A 128 6.52 -10.87 -11.02
N SER A 129 7.69 -10.53 -11.57
CA SER A 129 8.41 -9.28 -11.30
C SER A 129 8.17 -8.20 -12.36
N LYS A 130 7.43 -8.51 -13.43
CA LYS A 130 7.08 -7.50 -14.44
C LYS A 130 6.02 -6.55 -13.85
N PRO A 131 6.20 -5.22 -13.96
CA PRO A 131 5.18 -4.28 -13.53
C PRO A 131 3.87 -4.55 -14.25
N LEU A 132 2.76 -4.54 -13.50
CA LEU A 132 1.43 -4.61 -14.08
C LEU A 132 1.22 -3.42 -15.02
N LYS A 133 0.66 -3.69 -16.20
CA LYS A 133 0.37 -2.67 -17.21
C LYS A 133 -0.76 -1.76 -16.73
N ILE A 134 -0.74 -0.54 -17.23
CA ILE A 134 -1.80 0.47 -17.06
C ILE A 134 -2.09 1.09 -18.42
N ARG A 135 -3.27 1.68 -18.58
CA ARG A 135 -3.51 2.63 -19.67
C ARG A 135 -2.74 3.92 -19.35
N GLN A 136 -1.97 4.42 -20.32
CA GLN A 136 -1.31 5.72 -20.23
C GLN A 136 -2.07 6.71 -21.13
N PRO A 137 -2.95 7.55 -20.57
CA PRO A 137 -3.70 8.51 -21.36
C PRO A 137 -2.78 9.61 -21.92
N LYS A 138 -3.12 10.14 -23.10
CA LYS A 138 -2.52 11.39 -23.60
C LYS A 138 -2.94 12.56 -22.70
N HIS A 139 -2.24 13.69 -22.80
CA HIS A 139 -2.63 14.91 -22.09
C HIS A 139 -4.08 15.27 -22.40
N SER A 140 -4.88 15.43 -21.35
CA SER A 140 -6.31 15.69 -21.44
C SER A 140 -6.76 16.58 -20.27
N PRO A 141 -7.93 17.22 -20.37
CA PRO A 141 -8.45 18.04 -19.28
C PRO A 141 -8.74 17.22 -18.02
N GLU A 142 -9.23 15.98 -18.16
CA GLU A 142 -9.45 15.05 -17.04
C GLU A 142 -8.12 14.64 -16.37
N LEU A 143 -7.07 14.42 -17.17
CA LEU A 143 -5.74 14.13 -16.62
C LEU A 143 -5.14 15.34 -15.88
N ALA A 144 -5.38 16.55 -16.37
CA ALA A 144 -4.92 17.77 -15.71
C ALA A 144 -5.63 17.99 -14.36
N GLU A 145 -6.92 17.68 -14.27
CA GLU A 145 -7.65 17.68 -13.01
C GLU A 145 -7.11 16.64 -12.02
N PHE A 146 -6.87 15.41 -12.48
CA PHE A 146 -6.20 14.39 -11.68
C PHE A 146 -4.85 14.86 -11.15
N VAL A 147 -4.04 15.55 -11.98
CA VAL A 147 -2.76 16.12 -11.54
C VAL A 147 -2.97 17.19 -10.47
N GLY A 148 -3.99 18.04 -10.58
CA GLY A 148 -4.36 19.00 -9.55
C GLY A 148 -4.71 18.35 -8.21
N ILE A 149 -5.54 17.31 -8.24
CA ILE A 149 -5.88 16.50 -7.05
C ILE A 149 -4.62 15.87 -6.46
N MET A 150 -3.74 15.34 -7.31
CA MET A 150 -2.48 14.75 -6.87
C MET A 150 -1.51 15.77 -6.27
N ILE A 151 -1.57 17.05 -6.68
CA ILE A 151 -0.75 18.13 -6.12
C ILE A 151 -1.21 18.48 -4.71
N GLY A 152 -2.53 18.52 -4.44
CA GLY A 152 -3.06 18.76 -3.11
C GLY A 152 -2.98 17.51 -2.22
N ASP A 153 -4.04 16.70 -2.24
CA ASP A 153 -4.19 15.54 -1.34
C ASP A 153 -3.55 14.22 -1.84
N GLY A 154 -2.87 14.27 -2.99
CA GLY A 154 -2.12 13.12 -3.48
C GLY A 154 -0.88 12.78 -2.67
N GLY A 155 -0.46 11.53 -2.72
CA GLY A 155 0.78 11.02 -2.19
C GLY A 155 1.33 9.96 -3.13
N MET A 156 2.64 9.92 -3.32
CA MET A 156 3.27 8.96 -4.22
C MET A 156 4.46 8.29 -3.53
N SER A 157 4.46 6.97 -3.53
CA SER A 157 5.59 6.13 -3.14
C SER A 157 6.22 5.49 -4.38
N LYS A 158 7.28 4.70 -4.22
CA LYS A 158 7.94 4.00 -5.33
C LYS A 158 7.04 2.98 -6.06
N ARG A 159 5.89 2.61 -5.47
CA ARG A 159 5.04 1.51 -5.98
C ARG A 159 3.56 1.84 -6.05
N GLN A 160 3.10 2.89 -5.40
CA GLN A 160 1.69 3.23 -5.37
C GLN A 160 1.48 4.74 -5.35
N ILE A 161 0.35 5.14 -5.89
CA ILE A 161 -0.24 6.46 -5.62
C ILE A 161 -1.34 6.29 -4.57
N THR A 162 -1.50 7.30 -3.74
CA THR A 162 -2.53 7.40 -2.71
C THR A 162 -3.18 8.78 -2.82
N ILE A 163 -4.49 8.87 -2.71
CA ILE A 163 -5.21 10.15 -2.54
C ILE A 163 -5.95 10.04 -1.21
N THR A 164 -5.72 11.01 -0.33
CA THR A 164 -6.21 10.97 1.05
C THR A 164 -7.27 12.06 1.24
N LEU A 165 -8.54 11.66 1.38
CA LEU A 165 -9.68 12.57 1.49
C LEU A 165 -10.41 12.40 2.83
N ASN A 166 -11.27 13.35 3.20
CA ASN A 166 -12.11 13.23 4.39
C ASN A 166 -13.22 12.18 4.17
N ARG A 167 -13.37 11.24 5.10
CA ARG A 167 -14.34 10.14 5.00
C ARG A 167 -15.79 10.60 5.06
N VAL A 168 -16.07 11.69 5.78
CA VAL A 168 -17.44 12.15 6.02
C VAL A 168 -17.81 13.23 5.01
N ASP A 169 -17.00 14.28 4.95
CA ASP A 169 -17.28 15.45 4.14
C ASP A 169 -17.11 15.20 2.63
N ASP A 170 -16.18 14.32 2.26
CA ASP A 170 -15.74 14.11 0.87
C ASP A 170 -16.04 12.69 0.38
N LEU A 171 -16.98 11.96 1.00
CA LEU A 171 -17.31 10.58 0.60
C LEU A 171 -17.77 10.49 -0.86
N GLU A 172 -18.74 11.31 -1.25
CA GLU A 172 -19.24 11.40 -2.63
C GLU A 172 -18.09 11.80 -3.59
N TYR A 173 -17.20 12.69 -3.15
CA TYR A 173 -16.06 13.12 -3.96
C TYR A 173 -15.02 12.00 -4.12
N ALA A 174 -14.79 11.18 -3.09
CA ALA A 174 -13.89 10.03 -3.18
C ALA A 174 -14.34 9.02 -4.25
N GLU A 175 -15.65 8.80 -4.39
CA GLU A 175 -16.20 7.94 -5.44
C GLU A 175 -16.00 8.53 -6.85
N ILE A 176 -16.16 9.85 -6.99
CA ILE A 176 -15.89 10.57 -8.25
C ILE A 176 -14.42 10.43 -8.64
N VAL A 177 -13.50 10.65 -7.69
CA VAL A 177 -12.05 10.54 -7.91
C VAL A 177 -11.65 9.11 -8.26
N ALA A 178 -12.22 8.11 -7.58
CA ALA A 178 -11.93 6.71 -7.88
C ALA A 178 -12.42 6.31 -9.29
N THR A 179 -13.61 6.75 -9.67
CA THR A 179 -14.17 6.53 -11.02
C THR A 179 -13.30 7.21 -12.08
N MET A 180 -12.86 8.44 -11.84
CA MET A 180 -11.92 9.16 -12.71
C MET A 180 -10.62 8.38 -12.89
N CYS A 181 -10.03 7.87 -11.80
CA CYS A 181 -8.82 7.07 -11.86
C CYS A 181 -9.01 5.77 -12.66
N GLU A 182 -10.15 5.10 -12.51
CA GLU A 182 -10.48 3.90 -13.27
C GLU A 182 -10.60 4.19 -14.77
N ARG A 183 -11.25 5.30 -15.16
CA ARG A 183 -11.33 5.72 -16.58
C ARG A 183 -9.98 6.07 -17.18
N LEU A 184 -9.15 6.82 -16.46
CA LEU A 184 -7.84 7.27 -16.93
C LEU A 184 -6.86 6.12 -17.09
N PHE A 185 -6.78 5.22 -16.10
CA PHE A 185 -5.70 4.22 -16.02
C PHE A 185 -6.15 2.80 -16.30
N SER A 186 -7.46 2.56 -16.43
CA SER A 186 -8.07 1.22 -16.54
C SER A 186 -7.66 0.30 -15.38
N VAL A 187 -7.57 0.87 -14.18
CA VAL A 187 -7.26 0.16 -12.95
C VAL A 187 -8.25 0.58 -11.87
N LYS A 188 -8.96 -0.40 -11.32
CA LYS A 188 -9.87 -0.19 -10.18
C LYS A 188 -9.07 0.18 -8.93
N PRO A 189 -9.28 1.35 -8.32
CA PRO A 189 -8.61 1.73 -7.08
C PRO A 189 -9.12 0.91 -5.89
N SER A 190 -8.28 0.81 -4.85
CA SER A 190 -8.64 0.20 -3.57
C SER A 190 -8.95 1.26 -2.53
N TYR A 191 -9.97 1.04 -1.71
CA TYR A 191 -10.33 1.93 -0.60
C TYR A 191 -9.77 1.40 0.71
N TYR A 192 -9.09 2.27 1.45
CA TYR A 192 -8.62 1.97 2.80
C TYR A 192 -9.16 3.02 3.77
N HIS A 193 -10.02 2.55 4.68
CA HIS A 193 -10.50 3.34 5.80
C HIS A 193 -9.52 3.21 6.95
N ARG A 194 -9.20 4.33 7.59
CA ARG A 194 -8.52 4.29 8.88
C ARG A 194 -9.61 4.41 9.96
N PRO A 195 -9.73 3.46 10.89
CA PRO A 195 -10.74 3.53 11.94
C PRO A 195 -10.49 4.72 12.89
N ASP A 196 -9.23 5.10 13.07
CA ASP A 196 -8.80 6.07 14.08
C ASP A 196 -8.86 7.54 13.60
N CYS A 197 -9.17 7.77 12.32
CA CYS A 197 -9.30 9.11 11.76
C CYS A 197 -10.33 9.12 10.63
N ASN A 198 -11.07 10.23 10.49
CA ASN A 198 -12.11 10.42 9.47
C ASN A 198 -11.53 10.59 8.06
N VAL A 199 -10.79 9.58 7.60
CA VAL A 199 -9.99 9.61 6.39
C VAL A 199 -10.29 8.39 5.53
N VAL A 200 -10.46 8.61 4.23
CA VAL A 200 -10.52 7.57 3.21
C VAL A 200 -9.31 7.71 2.29
N ASN A 201 -8.60 6.61 2.09
CA ASN A 201 -7.48 6.55 1.16
C ASN A 201 -7.88 5.79 -0.10
N ILE A 202 -7.78 6.44 -1.25
CA ILE A 202 -7.89 5.82 -2.57
C ILE A 202 -6.47 5.43 -2.99
N VAL A 203 -6.20 4.14 -3.16
CA VAL A 203 -4.85 3.63 -3.41
C VAL A 203 -4.81 2.84 -4.71
N ILE A 204 -3.81 3.11 -5.55
CA ILE A 204 -3.52 2.34 -6.76
C ILE A 204 -2.06 1.86 -6.73
N SER A 205 -1.89 0.55 -6.54
CA SER A 205 -0.57 -0.09 -6.42
C SER A 205 -0.03 -0.54 -7.78
N ARG A 206 0.54 0.39 -8.54
CA ARG A 206 1.17 0.14 -9.85
C ARG A 206 2.45 0.97 -9.99
N SER A 207 3.61 0.32 -10.03
CA SER A 207 4.89 1.01 -10.29
C SER A 207 4.93 1.70 -11.65
N SER A 208 4.28 1.14 -12.66
CA SER A 208 4.12 1.76 -13.99
C SER A 208 3.33 3.07 -13.93
N LEU A 209 2.33 3.15 -13.04
CA LEU A 209 1.58 4.38 -12.80
C LEU A 209 2.42 5.44 -12.10
N VAL A 210 3.22 5.04 -11.11
CA VAL A 210 4.16 5.96 -10.45
C VAL A 210 5.11 6.58 -11.47
N ILE A 211 5.72 5.76 -12.33
CA ILE A 211 6.63 6.24 -13.38
C ILE A 211 5.90 7.19 -14.34
N PHE A 212 4.67 6.85 -14.74
CA PHE A 212 3.85 7.71 -15.58
C PHE A 212 3.55 9.06 -14.90
N CYS A 213 3.11 9.06 -13.64
CA CYS A 213 2.87 10.28 -12.87
C CYS A 213 4.13 11.14 -12.73
N GLN A 214 5.30 10.54 -12.55
CA GLN A 214 6.57 11.27 -12.57
C GLN A 214 6.84 11.93 -13.92
N SER A 215 6.53 11.26 -15.03
CA SER A 215 6.65 11.84 -16.37
C SER A 215 5.71 13.03 -16.60
N LEU A 216 4.61 13.12 -15.85
CA LEU A 216 3.69 14.28 -15.86
C LEU A 216 4.20 15.46 -15.02
N GLY A 217 5.28 15.31 -14.25
CA GLY A 217 5.84 16.33 -13.36
C GLY A 217 5.44 16.20 -11.89
N LEU A 218 4.84 15.07 -11.48
CA LEU A 218 4.57 14.78 -10.06
C LEU A 218 5.80 14.18 -9.38
N VAL A 219 5.97 14.45 -8.07
CA VAL A 219 7.15 14.01 -7.30
C VAL A 219 6.81 12.91 -6.31
N VAL A 220 7.80 12.03 -6.04
CA VAL A 220 7.69 10.97 -5.02
C VAL A 220 8.13 11.55 -3.68
N GLY A 221 7.37 11.31 -2.61
CA GLY A 221 7.70 11.77 -1.26
C GLY A 221 7.23 13.20 -0.96
N ASP A 222 8.03 13.95 -0.20
CA ASP A 222 7.66 15.26 0.34
C ASP A 222 7.62 16.33 -0.76
N LYS A 223 6.41 16.81 -1.06
CA LYS A 223 6.13 17.81 -2.09
C LYS A 223 6.60 19.22 -1.72
N ILE A 224 6.58 19.56 -0.44
CA ILE A 224 6.95 20.90 0.05
C ILE A 224 8.46 21.05 -0.08
N ARG A 225 9.22 20.05 0.39
CA ARG A 225 10.69 20.03 0.24
C ARG A 225 11.13 20.05 -1.22
N GLN A 226 10.30 19.51 -2.12
CA GLN A 226 10.58 19.45 -3.56
C GLN A 226 9.98 20.61 -4.35
N ASN A 227 9.45 21.65 -3.68
CA ASN A 227 8.94 22.86 -4.32
C ASN A 227 7.92 22.56 -5.44
N VAL A 228 6.89 21.77 -5.13
CA VAL A 228 5.86 21.38 -6.10
C VAL A 228 5.28 22.59 -6.83
N ARG A 229 5.14 22.46 -8.15
CA ARG A 229 4.68 23.46 -9.11
C ARG A 229 3.61 22.86 -10.02
N ILE A 230 2.85 23.70 -10.71
CA ILE A 230 1.97 23.23 -11.79
C ILE A 230 2.84 22.86 -13.01
N PRO A 231 2.76 21.61 -13.53
CA PRO A 231 3.57 21.17 -14.66
C PRO A 231 3.45 22.07 -15.91
N GLY A 232 4.54 22.20 -16.67
CA GLY A 232 4.61 23.10 -17.83
C GLY A 232 3.57 22.79 -18.92
N TRP A 233 3.29 21.51 -19.18
CA TRP A 233 2.29 21.09 -20.16
C TRP A 233 0.86 21.50 -19.77
N ILE A 234 0.58 21.67 -18.47
CA ILE A 234 -0.68 22.20 -17.95
C ILE A 234 -0.70 23.73 -18.07
N ARG A 235 0.37 24.40 -17.61
CA ARG A 235 0.46 25.88 -17.64
C ARG A 235 0.34 26.46 -19.05
N SER A 236 0.77 25.71 -20.06
CA SER A 236 0.77 26.12 -21.46
C SER A 236 -0.60 26.02 -22.14
N ASN A 237 -1.62 25.42 -21.51
CA ASN A 237 -2.95 25.22 -22.10
C ASN A 237 -4.05 25.62 -21.11
N ASP A 238 -4.86 26.62 -21.46
CA ASP A 238 -5.88 27.20 -20.57
C ASP A 238 -6.97 26.20 -20.16
N LYS A 239 -7.31 25.26 -21.04
CA LYS A 239 -8.28 24.20 -20.74
C LYS A 239 -7.71 23.20 -19.73
N TYR A 240 -6.42 22.92 -19.78
CA TYR A 240 -5.77 22.05 -18.79
C TYR A 240 -5.54 22.79 -17.48
N LEU A 241 -5.09 24.04 -17.55
CA LEU A 241 -4.85 24.87 -16.38
C LEU A 241 -6.13 25.09 -15.56
N SER A 242 -7.26 25.38 -16.20
CA SER A 242 -8.56 25.51 -15.50
C SER A 242 -8.97 24.22 -14.79
N ARG A 243 -8.79 23.06 -15.42
CA ARG A 243 -9.11 21.76 -14.82
C ARG A 243 -8.15 21.36 -13.71
N CYS A 244 -6.87 21.69 -13.84
CA CYS A 244 -5.88 21.51 -12.78
C CYS A 244 -6.21 22.41 -11.58
N LEU A 245 -6.56 23.68 -11.80
CA LEU A 245 -7.00 24.59 -10.74
C LEU A 245 -8.23 24.05 -10.01
N ARG A 246 -9.20 23.49 -10.73
CA ARG A 246 -10.35 22.81 -10.12
C ARG A 246 -9.92 21.65 -9.23
N GLY A 247 -9.03 20.78 -9.70
CA GLY A 247 -8.52 19.66 -8.91
C GLY A 247 -7.80 20.11 -7.63
N ILE A 248 -7.00 21.18 -7.70
CA ILE A 248 -6.35 21.80 -6.52
C ILE A 248 -7.40 22.41 -5.59
N PHE A 249 -8.41 23.09 -6.14
CA PHE A 249 -9.48 23.70 -5.36
C PHE A 249 -10.31 22.66 -4.60
N ASP A 250 -10.58 21.51 -5.22
CA ASP A 250 -11.41 20.47 -4.63
C ASP A 250 -10.75 19.74 -3.46
N THR A 251 -9.42 19.89 -3.30
CA THR A 251 -8.63 19.33 -2.20
C THR A 251 -8.19 20.41 -1.20
N ASP A 252 -7.42 21.39 -1.69
CA ASP A 252 -6.73 22.42 -0.91
C ASP A 252 -7.50 23.76 -0.91
N GLY A 253 -8.68 23.79 -1.52
CA GLY A 253 -9.52 24.97 -1.62
C GLY A 253 -10.69 24.99 -0.66
N GLY A 254 -11.33 26.16 -0.56
CA GLY A 254 -12.48 26.33 0.31
C GLY A 254 -13.30 27.56 -0.03
N ILE A 255 -14.59 27.44 0.28
CA ILE A 255 -15.55 28.55 0.24
C ILE A 255 -16.00 28.81 1.67
N PHE A 256 -15.83 30.05 2.10
CA PHE A 256 -16.27 30.55 3.39
C PHE A 256 -16.97 31.90 3.23
N PHE A 257 -17.73 32.28 4.25
CA PHE A 257 -18.48 33.52 4.27
C PHE A 257 -17.90 34.42 5.36
N GLU A 258 -17.46 35.61 4.96
CA GLU A 258 -16.99 36.64 5.86
C GLU A 258 -18.19 37.48 6.30
N LYS A 259 -18.46 37.52 7.61
CA LYS A 259 -19.58 38.27 8.17
C LYS A 259 -19.08 39.59 8.73
N HIS A 260 -19.73 40.69 8.36
CA HIS A 260 -19.49 42.01 8.92
C HIS A 260 -20.80 42.59 9.47
N VAL A 261 -20.73 43.23 10.62
CA VAL A 261 -21.86 43.96 11.19
C VAL A 261 -21.61 45.44 10.96
N ILE A 262 -22.49 46.10 10.22
CA ILE A 262 -22.43 47.53 9.93
C ILE A 262 -23.81 48.11 10.25
N ASN A 263 -23.88 49.10 11.14
CA ASN A 263 -25.13 49.74 11.57
C ASN A 263 -26.22 48.74 11.99
N ASN A 264 -25.89 47.78 12.86
CA ASN A 264 -26.74 46.67 13.30
C ASN A 264 -27.27 45.73 12.20
N LYS A 265 -26.78 45.83 10.96
CA LYS A 265 -27.10 44.90 9.86
C LYS A 265 -25.93 43.95 9.60
N SER A 266 -26.24 42.67 9.41
CA SER A 266 -25.26 41.61 9.19
C SER A 266 -25.09 41.35 7.69
N TYR A 267 -23.90 41.59 7.17
CA TYR A 267 -23.55 41.36 5.77
C TYR A 267 -22.65 40.14 5.66
N SER A 268 -22.95 39.26 4.71
CA SER A 268 -22.22 38.02 4.47
C SER A 268 -21.62 38.02 3.06
N TYR A 269 -20.30 37.99 2.96
CA TYR A 269 -19.58 38.04 1.69
C TYR A 269 -18.91 36.68 1.43
N PRO A 270 -19.23 36.00 0.32
CA PRO A 270 -18.55 34.77 -0.04
C PRO A 270 -17.10 35.08 -0.41
N ARG A 271 -16.20 34.16 -0.05
CA ARG A 271 -14.78 34.20 -0.40
C ARG A 271 -14.36 32.80 -0.87
N ILE A 272 -13.54 32.75 -1.92
CA ILE A 272 -12.85 31.53 -2.35
C ILE A 272 -11.41 31.63 -1.84
N ALA A 273 -10.87 30.55 -1.30
CA ALA A 273 -9.47 30.44 -0.93
C ALA A 273 -8.85 29.16 -1.47
N PHE A 274 -7.61 29.25 -1.90
CA PHE A 274 -6.68 28.14 -2.10
C PHE A 274 -5.62 28.22 -1.01
N VAL A 275 -5.32 27.11 -0.34
CA VAL A 275 -4.36 27.07 0.77
C VAL A 275 -3.23 26.10 0.43
N SER A 276 -1.98 26.53 0.56
CA SER A 276 -0.84 25.63 0.40
C SER A 276 0.34 26.08 1.25
N ALA A 277 1.11 25.10 1.73
CA ALA A 277 2.39 25.34 2.39
C ALA A 277 3.55 25.54 1.39
N SER A 278 3.34 25.32 0.09
CA SER A 278 4.34 25.52 -0.96
C SER A 278 4.25 26.94 -1.53
N PRO A 279 5.19 27.86 -1.25
CA PRO A 279 5.21 29.18 -1.87
C PRO A 279 5.25 29.12 -3.41
N PRO A 280 6.01 28.18 -4.03
CA PRO A 280 5.94 27.92 -5.45
C PRO A 280 4.53 27.71 -6.01
N LEU A 281 3.74 26.87 -5.34
CA LEU A 281 2.39 26.56 -5.79
C LEU A 281 1.45 27.75 -5.61
N ILE A 282 1.60 28.51 -4.52
CA ILE A 282 0.83 29.75 -4.28
C ILE A 282 1.05 30.76 -5.42
N GLN A 283 2.29 30.95 -5.85
CA GLN A 283 2.59 31.81 -7.00
C GLN A 283 1.97 31.28 -8.29
N ASP A 284 2.09 29.97 -8.55
CA ASP A 284 1.51 29.37 -9.77
C ASP A 284 -0.02 29.53 -9.82
N ILE A 285 -0.71 29.35 -8.67
CA ILE A 285 -2.16 29.55 -8.54
C ILE A 285 -2.52 31.03 -8.77
N GLU A 286 -1.78 31.96 -8.16
CA GLU A 286 -2.01 33.40 -8.34
C GLU A 286 -1.89 33.80 -9.81
N HIS A 287 -0.81 33.39 -10.48
CA HIS A 287 -0.61 33.67 -11.91
C HIS A 287 -1.70 33.05 -12.78
N ALA A 288 -2.11 31.81 -12.47
CA ALA A 288 -3.18 31.14 -13.20
C ALA A 288 -4.52 31.87 -13.05
N LEU A 289 -4.87 32.31 -11.84
CA LEU A 289 -6.10 33.08 -11.61
C LEU A 289 -6.05 34.45 -12.32
N LYS A 290 -4.91 35.16 -12.26
CA LYS A 290 -4.71 36.41 -13.03
C LYS A 290 -4.87 36.17 -14.54
N LYS A 291 -4.35 35.06 -15.06
CA LYS A 291 -4.49 34.68 -16.48
C LYS A 291 -5.95 34.52 -16.90
N PHE A 292 -6.82 34.03 -16.02
CA PHE A 292 -8.26 33.91 -16.26
C PHE A 292 -9.05 35.21 -15.98
N GLY A 293 -8.36 36.33 -15.73
CA GLY A 293 -8.99 37.64 -15.54
C GLY A 293 -9.50 37.91 -14.12
N TYR A 294 -9.09 37.11 -13.13
CA TYR A 294 -9.43 37.35 -11.73
C TYR A 294 -8.44 38.28 -11.03
N SER A 295 -8.83 38.83 -9.89
CA SER A 295 -8.00 39.71 -9.05
C SER A 295 -7.59 39.01 -7.74
N PRO A 296 -6.79 37.93 -7.77
CA PRO A 296 -6.45 37.19 -6.56
C PRO A 296 -5.59 38.02 -5.59
N LYS A 297 -5.80 37.80 -4.29
CA LYS A 297 -4.98 38.37 -3.22
C LYS A 297 -4.27 37.26 -2.45
N ILE A 298 -2.96 37.43 -2.25
CA ILE A 298 -2.19 36.55 -1.36
C ILE A 298 -2.36 37.02 0.09
N ARG A 299 -2.74 36.10 0.98
CA ARG A 299 -2.83 36.32 2.42
C ARG A 299 -1.88 35.38 3.16
N ASN A 300 -1.15 35.92 4.14
CA ASN A 300 -0.26 35.18 5.04
C ASN A 300 0.75 34.26 4.32
N ASN A 301 1.13 34.58 3.08
CA ASN A 301 2.03 33.81 2.21
C ASN A 301 1.65 32.33 1.97
N LYS A 302 0.44 31.92 2.36
CA LYS A 302 -0.04 30.52 2.31
C LYS A 302 -1.41 30.39 1.68
N ARG A 303 -2.04 31.50 1.32
CA ARG A 303 -3.41 31.51 0.81
C ARG A 303 -3.56 32.45 -0.36
N VAL A 304 -4.21 32.00 -1.43
CA VAL A 304 -4.67 32.85 -2.54
C VAL A 304 -6.18 32.98 -2.46
N GLN A 305 -6.71 34.21 -2.43
CA GLN A 305 -8.13 34.46 -2.24
C GLN A 305 -8.77 35.23 -3.41
N LEU A 306 -9.99 34.84 -3.78
CA LEU A 306 -10.89 35.67 -4.56
C LEU A 306 -11.94 36.27 -3.63
N GLU A 307 -12.03 37.60 -3.65
CA GLU A 307 -12.84 38.38 -2.72
C GLU A 307 -14.07 38.99 -3.41
N LYS A 308 -14.02 39.30 -4.71
CA LYS A 308 -15.12 39.98 -5.41
C LYS A 308 -16.26 39.00 -5.73
N LYS A 309 -17.50 39.40 -5.44
CA LYS A 309 -18.70 38.57 -5.68
C LYS A 309 -18.83 38.16 -7.15
N ASP A 310 -18.65 39.09 -8.08
CA ASP A 310 -18.78 38.81 -9.53
C ASP A 310 -17.71 37.85 -10.03
N GLU A 311 -16.48 37.96 -9.51
CA GLU A 311 -15.39 37.02 -9.82
C GLU A 311 -15.68 35.62 -9.28
N ILE A 312 -16.30 35.50 -8.10
CA ILE A 312 -16.70 34.22 -7.51
C ILE A 312 -17.83 33.57 -8.32
N VAL A 313 -18.82 34.36 -8.77
CA VAL A 313 -19.88 33.89 -9.68
C VAL A 313 -19.30 33.45 -11.01
N HIS A 314 -18.37 34.21 -11.58
CA HIS A 314 -17.66 33.84 -12.81
C HIS A 314 -16.83 32.57 -12.63
N TYR A 315 -16.10 32.42 -11.51
CA TYR A 315 -15.33 31.22 -11.17
C TYR A 315 -16.22 29.99 -11.08
N SER A 316 -17.36 30.10 -10.39
CA SER A 316 -18.34 29.01 -10.24
C SER A 316 -18.80 28.45 -11.60
N LYS A 317 -19.04 29.34 -12.57
CA LYS A 317 -19.53 28.96 -13.91
C LYS A 317 -18.44 28.44 -14.85
N SER A 318 -17.22 28.98 -14.75
CA SER A 318 -16.13 28.68 -15.70
C SER A 318 -15.24 27.53 -15.25
N ILE A 319 -14.73 27.58 -14.02
CA ILE A 319 -13.84 26.56 -13.43
C ILE A 319 -14.69 25.59 -12.61
N GLY A 320 -15.49 26.11 -11.68
CA GLY A 320 -16.37 25.34 -10.81
C GLY A 320 -15.62 24.40 -9.86
N SER A 321 -16.30 23.34 -9.45
CA SER A 321 -15.81 22.29 -8.56
C SER A 321 -16.38 20.94 -8.97
N SER A 322 -15.58 19.89 -8.86
CA SER A 322 -16.05 18.50 -8.99
C SER A 322 -16.41 17.88 -7.63
N ASN A 323 -16.05 18.54 -6.52
CA ASN A 323 -16.44 18.14 -5.18
C ASN A 323 -17.87 18.62 -4.84
N PRO A 324 -18.84 17.72 -4.61
CA PRO A 324 -20.23 18.09 -4.34
C PRO A 324 -20.40 19.06 -3.16
N LYS A 325 -19.53 19.00 -2.15
CA LYS A 325 -19.53 19.92 -1.00
C LYS A 325 -19.35 21.38 -1.43
N HIS A 326 -18.41 21.65 -2.32
CA HIS A 326 -18.18 23.00 -2.84
C HIS A 326 -19.23 23.40 -3.87
N SER A 327 -19.64 22.47 -4.74
CA SER A 327 -20.72 22.71 -5.71
C SER A 327 -22.05 23.12 -5.03
N LYS A 328 -22.41 22.49 -3.91
CA LYS A 328 -23.57 22.88 -3.09
C LYS A 328 -23.44 24.32 -2.56
N LYS A 329 -22.24 24.75 -2.13
CA LYS A 329 -21.97 26.13 -1.68
C LYS A 329 -22.02 27.14 -2.83
N PHE A 330 -21.45 26.80 -3.98
CA PHE A 330 -21.53 27.63 -5.18
C PHE A 330 -22.97 27.85 -5.62
N LYS A 331 -23.81 26.81 -5.59
CA LYS A 331 -25.23 26.92 -5.92
C LYS A 331 -25.94 27.93 -5.03
N LYS A 332 -25.73 27.88 -3.71
CA LYS A 332 -26.29 28.85 -2.76
C LYS A 332 -25.88 30.30 -3.07
N ILE A 333 -24.63 30.50 -3.50
CA ILE A 333 -24.13 31.84 -3.89
C ILE A 333 -24.84 32.35 -5.15
N LEU A 334 -25.08 31.47 -6.13
CA LEU A 334 -25.79 31.80 -7.37
C LEU A 334 -27.27 32.12 -7.11
N GLU A 335 -27.97 31.27 -6.34
CA GLU A 335 -29.37 31.48 -5.96
C GLU A 335 -29.57 32.79 -5.18
N GLY A 336 -28.64 33.12 -4.27
CA GLY A 336 -28.64 34.41 -3.55
C GLY A 336 -28.31 35.63 -4.43
N CYS A 337 -27.83 35.43 -5.65
CA CYS A 337 -27.60 36.50 -6.62
C CYS A 337 -28.81 36.72 -7.53
N GLU A 338 -29.50 35.63 -7.91
CA GLU A 338 -30.71 35.65 -8.75
C GLU A 338 -31.95 36.14 -7.98
N SER A 339 -32.00 35.90 -6.66
CA SER A 339 -33.12 36.32 -5.80
C SER A 339 -33.10 37.81 -5.39
N GLY A 340 -32.11 38.60 -5.83
CA GLY A 340 -32.11 40.05 -5.59
C GLY A 340 -32.15 40.49 -4.12
N LEU A 341 -31.80 39.63 -3.16
CA LEU A 341 -31.74 40.00 -1.75
C LEU A 341 -30.46 40.79 -1.46
N SER A 342 -30.49 42.07 -1.80
CA SER A 342 -29.65 43.14 -1.25
C SER A 342 -29.96 43.41 0.23
N GLY A 343 -30.09 42.35 1.02
CA GLY A 343 -30.46 42.42 2.43
C GLY A 343 -31.01 41.09 2.92
N LEU A 344 -30.13 40.25 3.47
CA LEU A 344 -30.56 39.39 4.55
C LEU A 344 -30.47 40.27 5.80
N SER A 345 -31.65 40.65 6.30
CA SER A 345 -31.89 41.44 7.50
C SER A 345 -31.17 40.89 8.72
#